data_AF-A0A845DUV1-F1
#
_entry.id   AF-A0A845DUV1-F1
#
_cell.length_a   1.000
_cell.length_b   1.000
_cell.length_c   1.000
_cell.angle_alpha   90.00
_cell.angle_beta   90.00
_cell.angle_gamma   90.00
#
_symmetry.space_group_name_H-M   'P 1'
#
loop_
_entity.id
_entity.type
_entity.pdbx_description
1 polymer ?
#
loop_
_entity_poly.entity_id
_entity_poly.type
_entity_poly.pdbx_seq_one_letter_code
_entity_poly.pdbx_strand_id
1 'polypeptide(L)'
;MHLACPECGAPVEVTPSFANCPACDANVASYYTPAEMTRTIYHRALEHYSMGNDVAALEGIDQGITLLEAPELHLLAALIYRKRGEFKEMREHVAAIPADDILRSEGEWLLRSHQEQLQLGRREEARRRGRTKGTQLAVGKASRQFSTEYYPAPLEKKQVATKGAAKVRRSRLPWAIPFAALLLVIIFLASGTGDTLSRDMFLTPLQWLRAIPAQLNSVYASFTRDEPAAVSGTVEEPETEPQFSAAAVDTPVPETASTAAPTPTVLATAEPTQSPPTPAATEGASPDVRATIVAAARVQSFDLTTFLNEQERSDLAAFAIQATWAQGAPPGELVLLGTVTMTSVQNELLELAAEIEGVTSIDSSGLEVILPETYTVREGENLRHIALRLYGDQDRWTEIYDANRDLVGDDPNNLWVGLSLTIPQEVNSQGEQTQQ
;
A
#
# COMPACT_ATOMS: atom_id res chain seq x y z
N MET A 1 9.68 -16.10 15.89
CA MET A 1 9.46 -15.94 14.44
C MET A 1 10.00 -17.14 13.69
N HIS A 2 9.23 -17.78 12.80
CA HIS A 2 9.79 -18.83 11.96
C HIS A 2 10.56 -18.21 10.79
N LEU A 3 11.85 -18.45 10.68
CA LEU A 3 12.70 -18.11 9.53
C LEU A 3 13.28 -19.40 8.95
N ALA A 4 13.71 -19.39 7.70
CA ALA A 4 14.56 -20.46 7.20
C ALA A 4 16.01 -20.16 7.62
N CYS A 5 16.72 -21.14 8.15
CA CYS A 5 18.16 -21.02 8.37
C CYS A 5 18.87 -20.93 7.01
N PRO A 6 19.71 -19.91 6.77
CA PRO A 6 20.42 -19.78 5.50
C PRO A 6 21.48 -20.89 5.28
N GLU A 7 22.00 -21.50 6.36
CA GLU A 7 23.00 -22.57 6.23
C GLU A 7 22.39 -23.95 5.94
N CYS A 8 21.29 -24.32 6.60
CA CYS A 8 20.73 -25.67 6.52
C CYS A 8 19.30 -25.74 5.96
N GLY A 9 18.65 -24.59 5.70
CA GLY A 9 17.27 -24.52 5.19
C GLY A 9 16.19 -24.94 6.20
N ALA A 10 16.56 -25.32 7.42
CA ALA A 10 15.58 -25.74 8.44
C ALA A 10 14.70 -24.56 8.88
N PRO A 11 13.42 -24.78 9.18
CA PRO A 11 12.59 -23.78 9.83
C PRO A 11 13.10 -23.56 11.26
N VAL A 12 13.48 -22.32 11.58
CA VAL A 12 14.02 -21.88 12.86
C VAL A 12 13.07 -20.91 13.49
N GLU A 13 12.72 -21.11 14.75
CA GLU A 13 12.05 -20.08 15.52
C GLU A 13 13.09 -19.16 16.18
N VAL A 14 13.31 -17.98 15.61
CA VAL A 14 14.18 -16.97 16.20
C VAL A 14 13.36 -16.16 17.22
N THR A 15 13.89 -16.00 18.42
CA THR A 15 13.33 -15.13 19.46
C THR A 15 14.42 -14.18 19.95
N PRO A 16 14.08 -13.06 20.62
CA PRO A 16 15.09 -12.15 21.17
C PRO A 16 16.10 -12.84 22.09
N SER A 17 15.71 -13.95 22.72
CA SER A 17 16.55 -14.73 23.64
C SER A 17 17.21 -15.96 22.99
N PHE A 18 16.81 -16.32 21.76
CA PHE A 18 17.29 -17.51 21.06
C PHE A 18 17.43 -17.23 19.57
N ALA A 19 18.67 -16.90 19.15
CA ALA A 19 19.01 -16.53 17.78
C ALA A 19 19.60 -17.68 16.94
N ASN A 20 19.89 -18.83 17.57
CA ASN A 20 20.57 -19.94 16.90
C ASN A 20 19.59 -20.92 16.25
N CYS A 21 20.01 -21.53 15.16
CA CYS A 21 19.28 -22.62 14.53
C CYS A 21 19.36 -23.90 15.38
N PRO A 22 18.25 -24.56 15.74
CA PRO A 22 18.31 -25.82 16.49
C PRO A 22 18.91 -27.00 15.69
N ALA A 23 18.99 -26.89 14.36
CA ALA A 23 19.49 -27.96 13.50
C ALA A 23 21.01 -27.88 13.22
N CYS A 24 21.55 -26.67 13.03
CA CYS A 24 22.98 -26.47 12.72
C CYS A 24 23.72 -25.54 13.70
N ASP A 25 23.04 -25.03 14.73
CA ASP A 25 23.55 -24.08 15.73
C ASP A 25 24.08 -22.74 15.16
N ALA A 26 23.86 -22.48 13.87
CA ALA A 26 24.23 -21.21 13.26
C ALA A 26 23.40 -20.06 13.84
N ASN A 27 24.04 -18.92 14.14
CA ASN A 27 23.35 -17.71 14.60
C ASN A 27 22.60 -17.06 13.43
N VAL A 28 21.32 -17.38 13.30
CA VAL A 28 20.47 -16.95 12.18
C VAL A 28 20.41 -15.42 12.11
N ALA A 29 20.36 -14.74 13.26
CA ALA A 29 20.28 -13.28 13.30
C ALA A 29 21.53 -12.60 12.70
N SER A 30 22.71 -13.22 12.78
CA SER A 30 23.94 -12.64 12.22
C SER A 30 24.01 -12.65 10.69
N TYR A 31 23.19 -13.46 10.00
CA TYR A 31 23.19 -13.54 8.55
C TYR A 31 22.31 -12.48 7.87
N TYR A 32 21.50 -11.74 8.63
CA TYR A 32 20.59 -10.74 8.07
C TYR A 32 21.00 -9.35 8.53
N THR A 33 21.06 -8.42 7.58
CA THR A 33 21.05 -6.99 7.92
C THR A 33 19.68 -6.59 8.50
N PRO A 34 19.60 -5.52 9.30
CA PRO A 34 18.31 -5.03 9.82
C PRO A 34 17.26 -4.79 8.72
N ALA A 35 17.69 -4.30 7.55
CA ALA A 35 16.82 -4.06 6.40
C ALA A 35 16.29 -5.37 5.79
N GLU A 36 17.16 -6.38 5.61
CA GLU A 36 16.75 -7.69 5.09
C GLU A 36 15.83 -8.43 6.05
N MET A 37 16.10 -8.34 7.35
CA MET A 37 15.24 -8.93 8.38
C MET A 37 13.86 -8.28 8.38
N THR A 38 13.80 -6.95 8.35
CA THR A 38 12.54 -6.18 8.23
C THR A 38 11.75 -6.61 7.00
N ARG A 39 12.39 -6.67 5.84
CA ARG A 39 11.77 -7.10 4.58
C ARG A 39 11.20 -8.51 4.65
N THR A 40 11.96 -9.43 5.26
CA THR A 40 11.55 -10.83 5.41
C THR A 40 10.31 -10.95 6.31
N ILE A 41 10.31 -10.24 7.44
CA ILE A 41 9.18 -10.20 8.37
C ILE A 41 7.96 -9.59 7.69
N TYR A 42 8.14 -8.47 6.99
CA TYR A 42 7.07 -7.78 6.27
C TYR A 42 6.38 -8.68 5.24
N HIS A 43 7.15 -9.34 4.36
CA HIS A 43 6.58 -10.23 3.34
C HIS A 43 5.84 -11.43 3.94
N ARG A 44 6.37 -12.03 5.01
CA ARG A 44 5.71 -13.15 5.70
C ARG A 44 4.41 -12.72 6.39
N ALA A 45 4.40 -11.55 7.02
CA ALA A 45 3.20 -10.99 7.61
C ALA A 45 2.14 -10.71 6.54
N LEU A 46 2.54 -10.19 5.38
CA LEU A 46 1.65 -10.02 4.22
C LEU A 46 1.08 -11.35 3.72
N GLU A 47 1.90 -12.39 3.64
CA GLU A 47 1.44 -13.72 3.24
C GLU A 47 0.35 -14.23 4.19
N HIS A 48 0.58 -14.20 5.51
CA HIS A 48 -0.43 -14.57 6.50
C HIS A 48 -1.69 -13.70 6.40
N TYR A 49 -1.54 -12.40 6.21
CA TYR A 49 -2.67 -11.48 6.04
C TYR A 49 -3.46 -11.77 4.76
N SER A 50 -2.79 -12.08 3.65
CA SER A 50 -3.42 -12.43 2.38
C SER A 50 -4.22 -13.73 2.47
N MET A 51 -3.80 -14.65 3.35
CA MET A 51 -4.53 -15.88 3.70
C MET A 51 -5.70 -15.64 4.66
N GLY A 52 -5.96 -14.40 5.07
CA GLY A 52 -6.99 -14.04 6.05
C GLY A 52 -6.61 -14.36 7.51
N ASN A 53 -5.36 -14.75 7.77
CA ASN A 53 -4.85 -15.04 9.10
C ASN A 53 -4.29 -13.78 9.75
N ASP A 54 -5.18 -12.81 10.02
CA ASP A 54 -4.81 -11.49 10.56
C ASP A 54 -4.07 -11.61 11.92
N VAL A 55 -4.41 -12.62 12.73
CA VAL A 55 -3.77 -12.87 14.05
C VAL A 55 -2.32 -13.32 13.89
N ALA A 56 -2.05 -14.27 13.00
CA ALA A 56 -0.71 -14.77 12.76
C ALA A 56 0.19 -13.70 12.11
N ALA A 57 -0.39 -12.86 11.25
CA ALA A 57 0.31 -11.71 10.68
C ALA A 57 0.75 -10.72 11.77
N LEU A 58 -0.16 -10.34 12.66
CA LEU A 58 0.14 -9.41 13.77
C LEU A 58 1.11 -10.01 14.78
N GLU A 59 0.99 -11.29 15.12
CA GLU A 59 1.94 -11.96 16.01
C GLU A 59 3.36 -11.96 15.42
N GLY A 60 3.48 -12.21 14.11
CA GLY A 60 4.77 -12.12 13.41
C GLY A 60 5.33 -10.70 13.40
N ILE A 61 4.48 -9.69 13.24
CA ILE A 61 4.87 -8.28 13.28
C ILE A 61 5.31 -7.86 14.69
N ASP A 62 4.55 -8.19 15.73
CA ASP A 62 4.88 -7.85 17.11
C ASP A 62 6.21 -8.47 17.52
N GLN A 63 6.44 -9.73 17.16
CA GLN A 63 7.75 -10.38 17.35
C GLN A 63 8.85 -9.63 16.59
N GLY A 64 8.59 -9.22 15.35
CA GLY A 64 9.54 -8.42 14.56
C GLY A 64 9.88 -7.07 15.19
N ILE A 65 8.88 -6.34 15.68
CA ILE A 65 9.04 -5.05 16.35
C ILE A 65 9.91 -5.18 17.61
N THR A 66 9.77 -6.28 18.36
CA THR A 66 10.62 -6.51 19.54
C THR A 66 12.10 -6.76 19.20
N LEU A 67 12.39 -7.17 17.96
CA LEU A 67 13.75 -7.40 17.49
C LEU A 67 14.35 -6.15 16.84
N LEU A 68 13.53 -5.43 16.07
CA LEU A 68 13.91 -4.29 15.26
C LEU A 68 12.78 -3.26 15.30
N GLU A 69 13.06 -2.05 15.76
CA GLU A 69 12.12 -0.93 15.67
C GLU A 69 12.07 -0.40 14.23
N ALA A 70 11.27 -1.05 13.39
CA ALA A 70 11.10 -0.73 11.97
C ALA A 70 9.76 -0.03 11.69
N PRO A 71 9.75 1.20 11.14
CA PRO A 71 8.53 1.95 10.81
C PRO A 71 7.55 1.23 9.88
N GLU A 72 8.05 0.46 8.93
CA GLU A 72 7.26 -0.33 7.97
C GLU A 72 6.37 -1.36 8.66
N LEU A 73 6.89 -1.99 9.72
CA LEU A 73 6.16 -2.99 10.51
C LEU A 73 5.03 -2.34 11.30
N HIS A 74 5.27 -1.16 11.87
CA HIS A 74 4.24 -0.37 12.56
C HIS A 74 3.13 0.07 11.60
N LEU A 75 3.46 0.54 10.40
CA LEU A 75 2.44 0.94 9.42
C LEU A 75 1.59 -0.25 8.96
N LEU A 76 2.22 -1.40 8.71
CA LEU A 76 1.51 -2.63 8.35
C LEU A 76 0.57 -3.09 9.48
N ALA A 77 1.04 -3.11 10.73
CA ALA A 77 0.19 -3.42 11.88
C ALA A 77 -1.00 -2.47 11.97
N ALA A 78 -0.77 -1.16 11.81
CA ALA A 78 -1.84 -0.15 11.84
C ALA A 78 -2.92 -0.41 10.77
N LEU A 79 -2.52 -0.78 9.55
CA LEU A 79 -3.44 -1.14 8.46
C LEU A 79 -4.28 -2.37 8.80
N ILE A 80 -3.66 -3.42 9.37
CA ILE A 80 -4.38 -4.63 9.77
C ILE A 80 -5.36 -4.33 10.91
N TYR A 81 -4.95 -3.58 11.94
CA TYR A 81 -5.84 -3.17 13.03
C TYR A 81 -7.00 -2.29 12.55
N ARG A 82 -6.78 -1.40 11.57
CA ARG A 82 -7.85 -0.61 10.94
C ARG A 82 -8.91 -1.52 10.31
N LYS A 83 -8.50 -2.54 9.55
CA LYS A 83 -9.44 -3.51 8.94
C LYS A 83 -10.23 -4.28 10.00
N ARG A 84 -9.60 -4.62 11.12
CA ARG A 84 -10.26 -5.28 12.26
C ARG A 84 -11.21 -4.36 13.05
N GLY A 85 -11.15 -3.04 12.86
CA GLY A 85 -11.90 -2.06 13.63
C GLY A 85 -11.30 -1.77 15.02
N GLU A 86 -10.05 -2.19 15.24
CA GLU A 86 -9.28 -2.03 16.47
C GLU A 86 -8.49 -0.72 16.41
N PHE A 87 -9.22 0.39 16.49
CA PHE A 87 -8.65 1.71 16.24
C PHE A 87 -7.71 2.21 17.36
N LYS A 88 -7.74 1.62 18.55
CA LYS A 88 -6.84 2.01 19.64
C LYS A 88 -5.42 1.56 19.32
N GLU A 89 -5.29 0.29 18.97
CA GLU A 89 -4.08 -0.39 18.56
C GLU A 89 -3.52 0.26 17.30
N MET A 90 -4.37 0.53 16.29
CA MET A 90 -3.98 1.31 15.10
C MET A 90 -3.29 2.64 15.46
N ARG A 91 -3.85 3.41 16.41
CA ARG A 91 -3.26 4.68 16.83
C ARG A 91 -1.92 4.52 17.54
N GLU A 92 -1.80 3.47 18.37
CA GLU A 92 -0.56 3.15 19.08
C GLU A 92 0.57 2.84 18.10
N HIS A 93 0.32 2.02 17.07
CA HIS A 93 1.32 1.74 16.04
C HIS A 93 1.66 2.96 15.19
N VAL A 94 0.66 3.77 14.78
CA VAL A 94 0.96 5.02 14.07
C VAL A 94 1.83 5.95 14.91
N ALA A 95 1.55 6.07 16.21
CA ALA A 95 2.32 6.94 17.11
C ALA A 95 3.78 6.48 17.25
N ALA A 96 4.02 5.17 17.22
CA ALA A 96 5.35 4.58 17.33
C ALA A 96 6.26 4.83 16.11
N ILE A 97 5.69 5.17 14.94
CA ILE A 97 6.49 5.60 13.77
C ILE A 97 7.22 6.91 14.11
N PRO A 98 8.53 7.07 13.84
CA PRO A 98 9.25 8.33 14.09
C PRO A 98 8.64 9.52 13.33
N ALA A 99 8.77 10.73 13.87
CA ALA A 99 8.16 11.91 13.26
C ALA A 99 8.87 12.39 11.97
N ASP A 100 10.15 12.07 11.85
CA ASP A 100 11.05 12.37 10.74
C ASP A 100 11.01 11.30 9.63
N ASP A 101 10.34 10.17 9.87
CA ASP A 101 10.24 9.08 8.91
C ASP A 101 9.25 9.41 7.78
N ILE A 102 9.55 8.96 6.56
CA ILE A 102 8.71 9.16 5.37
C ILE A 102 7.31 8.56 5.57
N LEU A 103 7.23 7.41 6.25
CA LEU A 103 5.99 6.67 6.51
C LEU A 103 5.12 7.32 7.58
N ARG A 104 5.62 8.34 8.29
CA ARG A 104 4.81 9.10 9.24
C ARG A 104 3.61 9.74 8.57
N SER A 105 3.80 10.27 7.36
CA SER A 105 2.75 10.96 6.59
C SER A 105 1.56 10.04 6.29
N GLU A 106 1.84 8.79 5.91
CA GLU A 106 0.86 7.73 5.70
C GLU A 106 0.12 7.37 7.00
N GLY A 107 0.87 7.19 8.09
CA GLY A 107 0.29 6.94 9.41
C GLY A 107 -0.66 8.06 9.86
N GLU A 108 -0.29 9.33 9.67
CA GLU A 108 -1.16 10.45 9.99
C GLU A 108 -2.39 10.54 9.08
N TRP A 109 -2.25 10.21 7.81
CA TRP A 109 -3.37 10.11 6.89
C TRP A 109 -4.39 9.07 7.37
N LEU A 110 -3.93 7.91 7.83
CA LEU A 110 -4.77 6.88 8.45
C LEU A 110 -5.59 7.44 9.62
N LEU A 111 -4.98 8.28 10.47
CA LEU A 111 -5.68 8.93 11.59
C LEU A 111 -6.74 9.92 11.12
N ARG A 112 -6.39 10.79 10.16
CA ARG A 112 -7.31 11.82 9.63
C ARG A 112 -8.50 11.17 8.92
N SER A 113 -8.25 10.18 8.07
CA SER A 113 -9.28 9.43 7.34
C SER A 113 -10.28 8.79 8.31
N HIS A 114 -9.80 8.18 9.40
CA HIS A 114 -10.68 7.60 10.42
C HIS A 114 -11.54 8.65 11.14
N GLN A 115 -10.94 9.80 11.50
CA GLN A 115 -11.69 10.89 12.14
C GLN A 115 -12.79 11.43 11.23
N GLU A 116 -12.51 11.60 9.95
CA GLU A 116 -13.48 12.07 8.97
C GLU A 116 -14.65 11.10 8.83
N GLN A 117 -14.39 9.79 8.74
CA GLN A 117 -15.45 8.77 8.71
C GLN A 117 -16.37 8.85 9.94
N LEU A 118 -15.81 9.08 11.13
CA LEU A 118 -16.62 9.27 12.35
C LEU A 118 -17.45 10.56 12.29
N GLN A 119 -16.92 11.65 11.72
CA GLN A 119 -17.66 12.90 11.53
C GLN A 119 -18.84 12.70 10.57
N LEU A 120 -18.61 12.02 9.45
CA LEU A 120 -19.64 11.72 8.45
C LEU A 120 -20.76 10.87 9.08
N GLY A 121 -20.41 9.82 9.81
CA GLY A 121 -21.38 8.99 10.53
C GLY A 121 -22.23 9.81 11.52
N ARG A 122 -21.60 10.72 12.29
CA ARG A 122 -22.34 11.62 13.20
C ARG A 122 -23.26 12.58 12.47
N ARG A 123 -22.83 13.14 11.33
CA ARG A 123 -23.64 14.04 10.50
C ARG A 123 -24.83 13.31 9.89
N GLU A 124 -24.64 12.09 9.43
CA GLU A 124 -25.73 11.24 8.93
C GLU A 124 -26.74 10.90 10.02
N GLU A 125 -26.27 10.51 11.22
CA GLU A 125 -27.16 10.26 12.36
C GLU A 125 -27.95 11.52 12.75
N ALA A 126 -27.31 12.68 12.79
CA ALA A 126 -27.98 13.95 13.05
C ALA A 126 -29.03 14.25 11.99
N ARG A 127 -28.74 14.01 10.70
CA ARG A 127 -29.70 14.16 9.60
C ARG A 127 -30.87 13.19 9.74
N ARG A 128 -30.63 11.93 10.11
CA ARG A 128 -31.69 10.94 10.37
C ARG A 128 -32.57 11.36 11.54
N ARG A 129 -31.99 11.83 12.66
CA ARG A 129 -32.74 12.35 13.82
C ARG A 129 -33.49 13.64 13.52
N GLY A 130 -32.94 14.49 12.64
CA GLY A 130 -33.61 15.68 12.11
C GLY A 130 -34.80 15.31 11.23
N ARG A 131 -34.68 14.29 10.39
CA ARG A 131 -35.76 13.77 9.54
C ARG A 131 -36.87 13.05 10.33
N THR A 132 -36.56 12.44 11.48
CA THR A 132 -37.60 11.87 12.35
C THR A 132 -38.33 12.94 13.18
N LYS A 133 -37.72 14.11 13.42
CA LYS A 133 -38.35 15.26 14.09
C LYS A 133 -39.04 16.23 13.12
N GLY A 134 -38.58 16.29 11.88
CA GLY A 134 -39.12 17.14 10.83
C GLY A 134 -39.90 16.32 9.80
N THR A 135 -41.19 16.59 9.72
CA THR A 135 -42.12 16.30 8.62
C THR A 135 -42.86 14.95 8.63
N GLN A 136 -44.07 15.00 9.21
CA GLN A 136 -45.27 14.67 8.45
C GLN A 136 -45.55 15.88 7.53
N LEU A 137 -44.78 16.02 6.45
CA LEU A 137 -45.00 17.03 5.41
C LEU A 137 -44.47 16.45 4.10
N ALA A 138 -45.33 16.52 3.10
CA ALA A 138 -45.39 15.62 1.96
C ALA A 138 -44.08 15.53 1.16
N VAL A 139 -43.71 14.29 0.84
CA VAL A 139 -42.62 13.94 -0.07
C VAL A 139 -43.01 14.38 -1.48
N GLY A 140 -42.47 15.51 -1.92
CA GLY A 140 -42.35 15.86 -3.34
C GLY A 140 -41.24 15.04 -3.98
N LYS A 141 -41.54 14.46 -5.15
CA LYS A 141 -40.69 13.56 -5.94
C LYS A 141 -39.35 14.20 -6.29
N ALA A 142 -38.26 13.72 -5.68
CA ALA A 142 -36.89 13.84 -6.20
C ALA A 142 -35.98 12.85 -5.46
N SER A 143 -36.21 11.54 -5.63
CA SER A 143 -35.19 10.55 -5.33
C SER A 143 -34.19 10.54 -6.50
N ARG A 144 -33.21 11.45 -6.45
CA ARG A 144 -31.96 11.25 -7.20
C ARG A 144 -31.35 9.95 -6.70
N GLN A 145 -31.06 9.08 -7.65
CA GLN A 145 -30.33 7.84 -7.45
C GLN A 145 -29.01 8.17 -6.76
N PHE A 146 -28.87 7.71 -5.52
CA PHE A 146 -27.60 7.63 -4.83
C PHE A 146 -27.00 6.31 -5.31
N SER A 147 -25.94 6.36 -6.11
CA SER A 147 -25.18 5.18 -6.48
C SER A 147 -24.60 4.56 -5.21
N THR A 148 -25.18 3.45 -4.81
CA THR A 148 -24.58 2.50 -3.88
C THR A 148 -23.59 1.65 -4.67
N GLU A 149 -22.36 2.11 -4.82
CA GLU A 149 -21.24 1.21 -5.12
C GLU A 149 -19.92 1.87 -4.68
N TYR A 150 -19.74 1.95 -3.37
CA TYR A 150 -18.44 2.18 -2.74
C TYR A 150 -18.36 1.20 -1.57
N TYR A 151 -17.59 0.13 -1.78
CA TYR A 151 -17.38 -1.05 -0.94
C TYR A 151 -17.82 -0.90 0.54
N PRO A 152 -19.01 -1.39 0.95
CA PRO A 152 -19.16 -1.92 2.29
C PRO A 152 -18.71 -3.38 2.24
N ALA A 153 -17.57 -3.70 2.83
CA ALA A 153 -17.28 -5.10 3.15
C ALA A 153 -18.46 -5.65 3.99
N PRO A 154 -19.08 -6.78 3.62
CA PRO A 154 -20.15 -7.33 4.42
C PRO A 154 -19.54 -7.86 5.73
N LEU A 155 -19.90 -7.22 6.85
CA LEU A 155 -19.69 -7.82 8.17
C LEU A 155 -20.51 -9.11 8.23
N GLU A 156 -19.82 -10.25 8.13
CA GLU A 156 -20.42 -11.57 8.26
C GLU A 156 -20.91 -11.78 9.70
N LYS A 157 -22.17 -11.41 9.94
CA LYS A 157 -22.89 -11.79 11.17
C LYS A 157 -23.52 -13.16 10.98
N LYS A 158 -22.72 -14.20 11.14
CA LYS A 158 -23.21 -15.50 11.59
C LYS A 158 -22.24 -16.04 12.61
N GLN A 159 -22.55 -15.84 13.89
CA GLN A 159 -22.83 -16.91 14.84
C GLN A 159 -23.58 -16.34 16.05
N VAL A 160 -24.36 -17.22 16.68
CA VAL A 160 -25.18 -17.01 17.87
C VAL A 160 -26.59 -16.44 17.61
N ALA A 161 -27.40 -17.26 16.95
CA ALA A 161 -28.80 -17.36 17.34
C ALA A 161 -28.88 -18.01 18.73
N THR A 162 -28.97 -17.20 19.79
CA THR A 162 -29.55 -17.66 21.06
C THR A 162 -30.79 -16.82 21.36
N LYS A 163 -31.92 -17.53 21.27
CA LYS A 163 -33.25 -17.31 21.87
C LYS A 163 -33.49 -15.93 22.48
N GLY A 164 -34.52 -15.26 21.95
CA GLY A 164 -35.10 -14.06 22.53
C GLY A 164 -35.40 -14.22 24.02
N ALA A 165 -34.77 -13.38 24.84
CA ALA A 165 -35.23 -13.08 26.18
C ALA A 165 -35.88 -11.70 26.14
N ALA A 166 -37.17 -11.66 26.44
CA ALA A 166 -37.95 -10.44 26.58
C ALA A 166 -37.23 -9.47 27.54
N LYS A 167 -36.93 -8.27 27.05
CA LYS A 167 -36.28 -7.22 27.83
C LYS A 167 -37.29 -6.65 28.82
N VAL A 168 -37.34 -7.21 30.03
CA VAL A 168 -38.04 -6.61 31.17
C VAL A 168 -37.43 -5.23 31.41
N ARG A 169 -38.25 -4.18 31.27
CA ARG A 169 -37.89 -2.81 31.68
C ARG A 169 -37.59 -2.83 33.18
N ARG A 170 -36.30 -2.89 33.57
CA ARG A 170 -35.88 -2.57 34.93
C ARG A 170 -36.09 -1.07 35.15
N SER A 171 -37.08 -0.74 35.96
CA SER A 171 -37.31 0.61 36.49
C SER A 171 -36.06 1.08 37.23
N ARG A 172 -35.62 2.30 36.91
CA ARG A 172 -34.59 3.02 37.66
C ARG A 172 -35.19 3.49 38.99
N LEU A 173 -35.33 2.59 39.97
CA LEU A 173 -35.67 3.00 41.34
C LEU A 173 -35.19 2.04 42.46
N PRO A 174 -33.90 1.65 42.59
CA PRO A 174 -33.46 0.90 43.77
C PRO A 174 -32.68 1.72 44.82
N TRP A 175 -32.29 2.98 44.55
CA TRP A 175 -31.41 3.75 45.46
C TRP A 175 -32.13 4.84 46.28
N ALA A 176 -33.38 5.19 45.96
CA ALA A 176 -34.12 6.23 46.67
C ALA A 176 -34.68 5.77 48.04
N ILE A 177 -34.92 4.47 48.20
CA ILE A 177 -35.49 3.87 49.40
C ILE A 177 -34.52 3.92 50.61
N PRO A 178 -33.22 3.54 50.49
CA PRO A 178 -32.31 3.62 51.64
C PRO A 178 -32.05 5.08 52.07
N PHE A 179 -31.99 6.03 51.14
CA PHE A 179 -31.78 7.45 51.46
C PHE A 179 -32.99 8.08 52.16
N ALA A 180 -34.22 7.75 51.74
CA ALA A 180 -35.43 8.21 52.42
C ALA A 180 -35.58 7.63 53.83
N ALA A 181 -35.19 6.36 54.03
CA ALA A 181 -35.17 5.72 55.34
C ALA A 181 -34.12 6.35 56.28
N LEU A 182 -32.90 6.61 55.78
CA LEU A 182 -31.85 7.29 56.54
C LEU A 182 -32.29 8.70 56.97
N LEU A 183 -32.94 9.44 56.07
CA LEU A 183 -33.40 10.80 56.33
C LEU A 183 -34.53 10.84 57.37
N LEU A 184 -35.43 9.85 57.36
CA LEU A 184 -36.44 9.69 58.41
C LEU A 184 -35.85 9.32 59.78
N VAL A 185 -34.80 8.49 59.82
CA VAL A 185 -34.09 8.16 61.09
C VAL A 185 -33.37 9.38 61.65
N ILE A 186 -32.75 10.20 60.80
CA ILE A 186 -32.09 11.46 61.23
C ILE A 186 -33.13 12.45 61.76
N ILE A 187 -34.28 12.57 61.10
CA ILE A 187 -35.37 13.43 61.58
C ILE A 187 -35.93 12.90 62.92
N PHE A 188 -36.10 11.59 63.06
CA PHE A 188 -36.57 10.96 64.31
C PHE A 188 -35.59 11.15 65.47
N LEU A 189 -34.28 11.09 65.22
CA LEU A 189 -33.24 11.38 66.22
C LEU A 189 -33.16 12.88 66.56
N ALA A 190 -33.59 13.76 65.67
CA ALA A 190 -33.60 15.21 65.89
C ALA A 190 -34.89 15.71 66.57
N SER A 191 -36.01 15.00 66.46
CA SER A 191 -37.32 15.42 66.97
C SER A 191 -37.77 14.59 68.18
N GLY A 192 -37.19 14.88 69.34
CA GLY A 192 -37.75 14.49 70.65
C GLY A 192 -37.10 13.25 71.28
N THR A 193 -37.03 13.11 72.59
CA THR A 193 -37.48 13.92 73.73
C THR A 193 -36.81 13.30 74.95
N GLY A 194 -36.27 14.12 75.86
CA GLY A 194 -36.26 13.86 77.31
C GLY A 194 -35.53 12.63 77.85
N ASP A 195 -34.42 12.93 78.50
CA ASP A 195 -33.99 12.38 79.79
C ASP A 195 -33.21 11.04 79.86
N THR A 196 -31.96 11.26 80.27
CA THR A 196 -31.11 10.39 81.11
C THR A 196 -30.66 9.07 80.49
N LEU A 197 -29.50 9.10 79.81
CA LEU A 197 -28.34 8.31 80.25
C LEU A 197 -27.08 8.74 79.46
N SER A 198 -26.00 8.97 80.22
CA SER A 198 -24.58 8.96 79.78
C SER A 198 -24.23 9.67 78.46
N ARG A 199 -23.90 10.94 78.62
CA ARG A 199 -23.25 11.82 77.64
C ARG A 199 -21.76 11.47 77.53
N ASP A 200 -21.40 10.31 76.97
CA ASP A 200 -19.99 9.91 76.76
C ASP A 200 -19.78 8.97 75.55
N MET A 201 -20.55 9.12 74.47
CA MET A 201 -20.39 8.21 73.31
C MET A 201 -20.51 8.87 71.93
N PHE A 202 -20.16 10.14 71.80
CA PHE A 202 -20.16 10.86 70.50
C PHE A 202 -18.97 11.81 70.35
N LEU A 203 -17.75 11.32 70.57
CA LEU A 203 -16.53 12.08 70.34
C LEU A 203 -15.36 11.21 69.83
N THR A 204 -15.59 10.33 68.87
CA THR A 204 -14.50 9.69 68.10
C THR A 204 -14.91 9.33 66.66
N PRO A 205 -14.92 10.29 65.73
CA PRO A 205 -14.55 9.95 64.34
C PRO A 205 -13.45 10.85 63.77
N LEU A 206 -12.89 11.79 64.55
CA LEU A 206 -11.81 12.67 64.10
C LEU A 206 -10.39 12.22 64.46
N GLN A 207 -10.23 11.03 65.07
CA GLN A 207 -8.92 10.49 65.47
C GLN A 207 -8.47 9.28 64.66
N TRP A 208 -9.24 8.87 63.63
CA TRP A 208 -8.86 7.79 62.70
C TRP A 208 -8.36 8.28 61.32
N LEU A 209 -8.28 9.60 61.09
CA LEU A 209 -7.75 10.20 59.86
C LEU A 209 -6.26 10.61 59.95
N ARG A 210 -5.51 10.09 60.93
CA ARG A 210 -4.09 10.44 61.13
C ARG A 210 -3.11 9.25 61.17
N ALA A 211 -3.48 8.13 60.57
CA ALA A 211 -2.57 7.00 60.39
C ALA A 211 -2.53 6.58 58.91
N ILE A 212 -1.85 7.38 58.09
CA ILE A 212 -1.33 6.92 56.80
C ILE A 212 0.11 6.43 57.06
N PRO A 213 0.46 5.17 56.76
CA PRO A 213 1.82 4.66 56.96
C PRO A 213 2.81 5.32 56.00
N ALA A 214 3.94 5.75 56.55
CA ALA A 214 5.05 6.41 55.87
C ALA A 214 5.88 5.46 54.96
N GLN A 215 5.24 4.79 54.01
CA GLN A 215 5.88 3.81 53.11
C GLN A 215 5.64 4.09 51.61
N LEU A 216 5.06 5.22 51.23
CA LEU A 216 4.83 5.57 49.81
C LEU A 216 5.51 6.87 49.35
N ASN A 217 6.22 7.59 50.23
CA ASN A 217 6.88 8.86 49.89
C ASN A 217 8.33 8.70 49.38
N SER A 218 8.90 7.49 49.42
CA SER A 218 10.26 7.22 48.90
C SER A 218 10.29 6.73 47.46
N VAL A 219 9.14 6.36 46.87
CA VAL A 219 9.04 5.88 45.49
C VAL A 219 8.69 7.02 44.52
N TYR A 220 8.14 8.13 45.00
CA TYR A 220 7.76 9.28 44.17
C TYR A 220 8.84 10.38 44.07
N ALA A 221 9.93 10.27 44.83
CA ALA A 221 11.02 11.25 44.84
C ALA A 221 12.19 10.91 43.89
N SER A 222 12.12 9.80 43.16
CA SER A 222 13.13 9.39 42.16
C SER A 222 12.75 9.67 40.71
N PHE A 223 11.56 10.21 40.43
CA PHE A 223 11.05 10.40 39.07
C PHE A 223 10.92 11.86 38.61
N THR A 224 11.30 12.84 39.42
CA THR A 224 11.36 14.25 39.00
C THR A 224 12.54 14.98 39.63
N ARG A 225 13.67 14.97 38.94
CA ARG A 225 14.63 16.09 38.98
C ARG A 225 15.13 16.34 37.56
N ASP A 226 14.47 17.27 36.90
CA ASP A 226 15.18 18.25 36.09
C ASP A 226 15.60 19.39 37.03
N GLU A 227 16.89 19.71 37.09
CA GLU A 227 17.30 21.07 37.41
C GLU A 227 18.63 21.41 36.69
N PRO A 228 18.72 22.59 36.03
CA PRO A 228 19.89 23.02 35.27
C PRO A 228 20.79 24.00 36.05
N ALA A 229 22.09 24.06 35.72
CA ALA A 229 23.00 25.23 35.78
C ALA A 229 24.44 24.73 35.48
N ALA A 230 25.17 25.27 34.49
CA ALA A 230 26.09 26.42 34.59
C ALA A 230 27.08 26.30 35.78
N VAL A 231 28.41 26.47 35.69
CA VAL A 231 29.32 27.15 34.75
C VAL A 231 30.78 26.86 35.19
N SER A 232 31.75 27.07 34.28
CA SER A 232 33.22 27.18 34.48
C SER A 232 33.97 25.88 34.84
N GLY A 233 35.10 25.53 34.25
CA GLY A 233 36.02 26.21 33.34
C GLY A 233 37.44 25.73 33.62
N THR A 234 38.31 25.82 32.62
CA THR A 234 39.79 25.80 32.67
C THR A 234 40.50 24.45 32.43
N VAL A 235 41.05 24.32 31.22
CA VAL A 235 42.43 23.92 30.83
C VAL A 235 43.03 22.68 31.50
N GLU A 236 43.35 21.64 30.72
CA GLU A 236 44.75 21.23 30.45
C GLU A 236 44.82 20.09 29.42
N GLU A 237 45.54 20.36 28.32
CA GLU A 237 46.16 19.36 27.43
C GLU A 237 47.40 18.81 28.16
N PRO A 238 47.74 17.52 28.01
CA PRO A 238 48.83 17.22 27.10
C PRO A 238 48.68 15.91 26.30
N GLU A 239 49.36 15.94 25.16
CA GLU A 239 49.87 14.86 24.32
C GLU A 239 50.21 13.55 25.07
N THR A 240 50.09 12.41 24.38
CA THR A 240 51.21 11.47 24.10
C THR A 240 50.67 10.16 23.47
N GLU A 241 51.07 9.95 22.20
CA GLU A 241 51.15 8.64 21.52
C GLU A 241 51.98 7.62 22.33
N PRO A 242 51.80 6.31 22.09
CA PRO A 242 52.88 5.68 21.33
C PRO A 242 52.40 4.72 20.24
N GLN A 243 53.06 4.90 19.11
CA GLN A 243 53.46 3.95 18.06
C GLN A 243 53.57 2.48 18.49
N PHE A 244 53.25 1.56 17.55
CA PHE A 244 53.98 0.35 17.13
C PHE A 244 53.06 -0.39 16.13
N SER A 245 53.26 -0.37 14.80
CA SER A 245 54.34 -0.89 13.93
C SER A 245 53.81 -2.03 13.07
N ALA A 246 54.06 -1.90 11.77
CA ALA A 246 53.80 -2.85 10.72
C ALA A 246 54.86 -3.96 10.65
N ALA A 247 54.45 -5.16 10.21
CA ALA A 247 55.23 -6.16 9.49
C ALA A 247 54.21 -7.10 8.80
N ALA A 248 54.04 -7.14 7.48
CA ALA A 248 54.92 -7.72 6.45
C ALA A 248 55.24 -9.20 6.69
N VAL A 249 54.51 -10.13 6.02
CA VAL A 249 55.02 -11.45 5.61
C VAL A 249 54.24 -11.97 4.37
N ASP A 250 54.98 -12.04 3.27
CA ASP A 250 55.09 -13.07 2.21
C ASP A 250 53.87 -13.80 1.60
N THR A 251 53.76 -13.56 0.29
CA THR A 251 53.40 -14.48 -0.80
C THR A 251 54.00 -15.89 -0.66
N PRO A 252 53.32 -16.93 -1.17
CA PRO A 252 53.94 -17.64 -2.29
C PRO A 252 52.97 -18.05 -3.42
N VAL A 253 53.52 -17.96 -4.64
CA VAL A 253 53.08 -18.64 -5.89
C VAL A 253 53.70 -20.04 -5.90
N PRO A 254 53.06 -21.09 -6.46
CA PRO A 254 53.41 -21.60 -7.80
C PRO A 254 52.19 -22.12 -8.62
N GLU A 255 52.09 -21.78 -9.91
CA GLU A 255 52.45 -22.58 -11.11
C GLU A 255 51.29 -23.39 -11.75
N THR A 256 50.83 -22.86 -12.89
CA THR A 256 50.65 -23.50 -14.22
C THR A 256 50.36 -25.00 -14.37
N ALA A 257 49.24 -25.31 -15.04
CA ALA A 257 49.09 -26.21 -16.20
C ALA A 257 47.63 -26.10 -16.70
N SER A 258 47.27 -25.52 -17.86
CA SER A 258 47.44 -25.96 -19.25
C SER A 258 47.08 -27.43 -19.49
N THR A 259 45.97 -27.69 -20.19
CA THR A 259 45.69 -28.79 -21.17
C THR A 259 44.16 -28.78 -21.46
N ALA A 260 43.70 -28.17 -22.55
CA ALA A 260 43.47 -28.74 -23.89
C ALA A 260 42.11 -29.45 -24.07
N ALA A 261 41.39 -29.00 -25.10
CA ALA A 261 40.20 -29.62 -25.69
C ALA A 261 40.46 -31.06 -26.18
N PRO A 262 39.41 -31.85 -26.42
CA PRO A 262 39.13 -32.18 -27.82
C PRO A 262 37.63 -32.37 -28.18
N THR A 263 37.32 -31.95 -29.40
CA THR A 263 36.37 -32.60 -30.34
C THR A 263 37.25 -33.07 -31.53
N PRO A 264 36.87 -33.95 -32.48
CA PRO A 264 35.54 -34.52 -32.81
C PRO A 264 35.56 -36.03 -33.16
N THR A 265 34.43 -36.63 -33.56
CA THR A 265 34.34 -37.61 -34.68
C THR A 265 32.87 -37.93 -35.02
N VAL A 266 32.65 -38.05 -36.33
CA VAL A 266 31.44 -38.15 -37.14
C VAL A 266 30.94 -39.59 -37.30
N LEU A 267 29.63 -39.82 -37.50
CA LEU A 267 29.13 -40.72 -38.57
C LEU A 267 27.66 -40.45 -38.93
N ALA A 268 27.40 -40.46 -40.24
CA ALA A 268 26.16 -40.16 -40.94
C ALA A 268 25.30 -41.41 -41.24
N THR A 269 24.16 -41.17 -41.96
CA THR A 269 23.38 -42.10 -42.84
C THR A 269 22.06 -42.60 -42.21
N ALA A 270 20.86 -42.57 -42.81
CA ALA A 270 20.32 -42.02 -44.06
C ALA A 270 18.77 -41.99 -44.01
N GLU A 271 18.16 -41.15 -44.87
CA GLU A 271 16.80 -41.24 -45.44
C GLU A 271 16.65 -42.50 -46.35
N PRO A 272 15.47 -42.90 -46.92
CA PRO A 272 14.49 -42.01 -47.57
C PRO A 272 12.99 -42.44 -47.64
N THR A 273 12.15 -41.50 -48.12
CA THR A 273 10.95 -41.64 -48.99
C THR A 273 9.60 -42.15 -48.45
N GLN A 274 8.55 -41.30 -48.50
CA GLN A 274 7.45 -41.33 -49.51
C GLN A 274 6.20 -40.51 -49.08
N SER A 275 5.74 -39.65 -49.99
CA SER A 275 4.33 -39.21 -50.19
C SER A 275 3.97 -39.58 -51.65
N PRO A 276 2.73 -39.44 -52.20
CA PRO A 276 1.44 -38.90 -51.71
C PRO A 276 0.24 -39.85 -52.07
N PRO A 277 -1.07 -39.46 -52.18
CA PRO A 277 -1.61 -38.52 -53.20
C PRO A 277 -2.78 -37.58 -52.78
N THR A 278 -2.95 -36.52 -53.57
CA THR A 278 -4.04 -35.51 -53.64
C THR A 278 -5.33 -36.04 -54.29
N PRO A 279 -6.48 -35.34 -54.15
CA PRO A 279 -7.32 -35.07 -55.32
C PRO A 279 -7.74 -33.59 -55.51
N ALA A 280 -8.25 -33.35 -56.73
CA ALA A 280 -8.20 -32.16 -57.56
C ALA A 280 -9.11 -30.96 -57.21
N ALA A 281 -8.80 -29.86 -57.91
CA ALA A 281 -9.27 -28.49 -57.79
C ALA A 281 -10.59 -28.16 -58.54
N THR A 282 -11.12 -26.96 -58.30
CA THR A 282 -11.81 -26.16 -59.34
C THR A 282 -11.50 -24.67 -59.15
N GLU A 283 -10.63 -24.19 -60.05
CA GLU A 283 -10.55 -22.91 -60.79
C GLU A 283 -10.94 -21.55 -60.16
N GLY A 284 -10.01 -20.60 -60.28
CA GLY A 284 -10.31 -19.17 -60.39
C GLY A 284 -9.15 -18.22 -60.03
N ALA A 285 -8.34 -17.86 -61.03
CA ALA A 285 -7.24 -16.88 -61.04
C ALA A 285 -5.82 -17.38 -60.69
N SER A 286 -4.84 -16.96 -61.53
CA SER A 286 -3.44 -17.39 -61.55
C SER A 286 -2.75 -17.31 -60.16
N PRO A 287 -2.12 -18.41 -59.68
CA PRO A 287 -1.51 -18.47 -58.35
C PRO A 287 -0.21 -17.68 -58.22
N ASP A 288 0.51 -17.41 -59.32
CA ASP A 288 1.84 -16.78 -59.26
C ASP A 288 1.77 -15.31 -58.84
N VAL A 289 0.85 -14.51 -59.40
CA VAL A 289 0.80 -13.07 -59.08
C VAL A 289 0.32 -12.84 -57.65
N ARG A 290 -0.66 -13.61 -57.17
CA ARG A 290 -1.13 -13.52 -55.77
C ARG A 290 -0.06 -14.00 -54.79
N ALA A 291 0.67 -15.08 -55.09
CA ALA A 291 1.76 -15.54 -54.25
C ALA A 291 2.94 -14.55 -54.23
N THR A 292 3.28 -13.93 -55.36
CA THR A 292 4.33 -12.90 -55.43
C THR A 292 3.93 -11.59 -54.73
N ILE A 293 2.67 -11.15 -54.84
CA ILE A 293 2.17 -9.96 -54.11
C ILE A 293 2.13 -10.22 -52.60
N VAL A 294 1.69 -11.40 -52.15
CA VAL A 294 1.69 -11.77 -50.73
C VAL A 294 3.11 -11.94 -50.18
N ALA A 295 4.06 -12.42 -51.00
CA ALA A 295 5.47 -12.48 -50.64
C ALA A 295 6.11 -11.07 -50.58
N ALA A 296 5.81 -10.18 -51.51
CA ALA A 296 6.32 -8.80 -51.52
C ALA A 296 5.73 -7.94 -50.38
N ALA A 297 4.47 -8.18 -49.97
CA ALA A 297 3.86 -7.55 -48.81
C ALA A 297 4.49 -8.01 -47.48
N ARG A 298 4.88 -9.29 -47.36
CA ARG A 298 5.63 -9.81 -46.20
C ARG A 298 7.04 -9.22 -46.07
N VAL A 299 7.63 -8.75 -47.17
CA VAL A 299 8.95 -8.10 -47.17
C VAL A 299 8.88 -6.64 -46.72
N GLN A 300 7.69 -6.04 -46.65
CA GLN A 300 7.49 -4.64 -46.31
C GLN A 300 6.91 -4.42 -44.90
N SER A 301 6.28 -5.43 -44.30
CA SER A 301 5.80 -5.36 -42.91
C SER A 301 6.93 -5.68 -41.93
N PHE A 302 7.15 -4.81 -40.95
CA PHE A 302 8.03 -5.07 -39.81
C PHE A 302 7.23 -5.70 -38.67
N ASP A 303 7.74 -6.78 -38.07
CA ASP A 303 7.12 -7.40 -36.90
C ASP A 303 7.46 -6.60 -35.63
N LEU A 304 6.75 -5.48 -35.46
CA LEU A 304 6.89 -4.59 -34.33
C LEU A 304 6.54 -5.29 -33.01
N THR A 305 5.58 -6.22 -33.04
CA THR A 305 5.15 -6.95 -31.84
C THR A 305 6.26 -7.82 -31.27
N THR A 306 6.99 -8.54 -32.12
CA THR A 306 8.13 -9.36 -31.67
C THR A 306 9.25 -8.47 -31.13
N PHE A 307 9.59 -7.39 -31.84
CA PHE A 307 10.61 -6.42 -31.41
C PHE A 307 10.30 -5.82 -30.03
N LEU A 308 9.07 -5.36 -29.80
CA LEU A 308 8.66 -4.77 -28.52
C LEU A 308 8.71 -5.79 -27.37
N ASN A 309 8.34 -7.06 -27.63
CA ASN A 309 8.45 -8.11 -26.63
C ASN A 309 9.90 -8.44 -26.28
N GLU A 310 10.83 -8.41 -27.25
CA GLU A 310 12.27 -8.59 -27.03
C GLU A 310 12.86 -7.47 -26.17
N GLN A 311 12.32 -6.25 -26.28
CA GLN A 311 12.68 -5.10 -25.43
C GLN A 311 11.96 -5.11 -24.06
N GLU A 312 11.35 -6.23 -23.67
CA GLU A 312 10.56 -6.38 -22.43
C GLU A 312 9.33 -5.43 -22.36
N ARG A 313 8.88 -4.89 -23.50
CA ARG A 313 7.72 -3.99 -23.64
C ARG A 313 6.47 -4.68 -24.12
N SER A 314 6.09 -5.72 -23.38
CA SER A 314 4.84 -6.47 -23.62
C SER A 314 3.57 -5.61 -23.47
N ASP A 315 3.63 -4.52 -22.70
CA ASP A 315 2.58 -3.51 -22.55
C ASP A 315 2.34 -2.73 -23.84
N LEU A 316 3.39 -2.40 -24.58
CA LEU A 316 3.31 -1.74 -25.88
C LEU A 316 2.94 -2.72 -27.00
N ALA A 317 3.47 -3.95 -26.94
CA ALA A 317 3.16 -5.01 -27.91
C ALA A 317 1.67 -5.42 -27.90
N ALA A 318 0.94 -5.12 -26.82
CA ALA A 318 -0.49 -5.37 -26.73
C ALA A 318 -1.32 -4.44 -27.63
N PHE A 319 -0.77 -3.31 -28.07
CA PHE A 319 -1.45 -2.42 -29.01
C PHE A 319 -1.36 -3.00 -30.44
N ALA A 320 -2.48 -2.96 -31.17
CA ALA A 320 -2.57 -3.45 -32.55
C ALA A 320 -1.98 -2.43 -33.54
N ILE A 321 -0.67 -2.21 -33.46
CA ILE A 321 0.06 -1.23 -34.29
C ILE A 321 0.75 -1.98 -35.42
N GLN A 322 0.50 -1.54 -36.65
CA GLN A 322 1.15 -2.02 -37.85
C GLN A 322 2.35 -1.14 -38.17
N ALA A 323 3.49 -1.78 -38.47
CA ALA A 323 4.70 -1.09 -38.92
C ALA A 323 5.05 -1.55 -40.33
N THR A 324 5.20 -0.60 -41.26
CA THR A 324 5.53 -0.89 -42.67
C THR A 324 6.62 0.04 -43.19
N TRP A 325 7.47 -0.46 -44.08
CA TRP A 325 8.52 0.35 -44.71
C TRP A 325 7.99 1.07 -45.95
N ALA A 326 8.21 2.39 -46.05
CA ALA A 326 7.63 3.23 -47.10
C ALA A 326 8.16 2.97 -48.53
N GLN A 327 9.37 2.42 -48.70
CA GLN A 327 10.03 2.26 -50.01
C GLN A 327 10.64 0.87 -50.27
N GLY A 328 10.18 -0.19 -49.59
CA GLY A 328 10.79 -1.52 -49.64
C GLY A 328 11.76 -1.75 -48.48
N ALA A 329 12.52 -2.86 -48.53
CA ALA A 329 13.33 -3.38 -47.42
C ALA A 329 14.26 -2.31 -46.78
N PRO A 330 14.57 -2.42 -45.47
CA PRO A 330 15.42 -1.47 -44.75
C PRO A 330 16.81 -1.31 -45.38
N PRO A 331 17.47 -0.14 -45.26
CA PRO A 331 17.07 1.02 -44.44
C PRO A 331 16.09 1.98 -45.13
N GLY A 332 15.18 2.59 -44.36
CA GLY A 332 14.15 3.47 -44.92
C GLY A 332 13.33 4.23 -43.88
N GLU A 333 12.20 4.79 -44.32
CA GLU A 333 11.18 5.41 -43.47
C GLU A 333 10.21 4.33 -42.98
N LEU A 334 9.94 4.32 -41.66
CA LEU A 334 9.01 3.40 -41.02
C LEU A 334 7.67 4.09 -40.77
N VAL A 335 6.61 3.57 -41.36
CA VAL A 335 5.24 4.09 -41.20
C VAL A 335 4.54 3.29 -40.11
N LEU A 336 4.05 3.99 -39.08
CA LEU A 336 3.28 3.40 -37.98
C LEU A 336 1.79 3.71 -38.14
N LEU A 337 0.97 2.66 -38.11
CA LEU A 337 -0.48 2.73 -38.28
C LEU A 337 -1.17 2.06 -37.10
N GLY A 338 -2.05 2.76 -36.41
CA GLY A 338 -2.80 2.18 -35.30
C GLY A 338 -3.34 3.21 -34.32
N THR A 339 -3.75 2.73 -33.15
CA THR A 339 -4.30 3.56 -32.08
C THR A 339 -3.56 3.33 -30.78
N VAL A 340 -3.25 4.41 -30.07
CA VAL A 340 -2.64 4.39 -28.73
C VAL A 340 -3.49 5.17 -27.74
N THR A 341 -3.38 4.84 -26.45
CA THR A 341 -4.28 5.37 -25.42
C THR A 341 -3.78 6.65 -24.74
N MET A 342 -2.50 7.01 -24.92
CA MET A 342 -1.87 8.15 -24.26
C MET A 342 -0.75 8.72 -25.14
N THR A 343 -0.52 10.03 -25.06
CA THR A 343 0.58 10.68 -25.80
C THR A 343 1.95 10.22 -25.32
N SER A 344 2.13 9.92 -24.03
CA SER A 344 3.40 9.36 -23.54
C SER A 344 3.72 8.00 -24.16
N VAL A 345 2.71 7.16 -24.36
CA VAL A 345 2.84 5.84 -24.99
C VAL A 345 3.22 6.00 -26.45
N GLN A 346 2.64 6.99 -27.14
CA GLN A 346 3.03 7.36 -28.49
C GLN A 346 4.50 7.75 -28.56
N ASN A 347 4.95 8.67 -27.70
CA ASN A 347 6.33 9.15 -27.69
C ASN A 347 7.33 8.03 -27.41
N GLU A 348 7.02 7.18 -26.44
CA GLU A 348 7.85 6.04 -26.06
C GLU A 348 7.94 5.01 -27.20
N LEU A 349 6.84 4.76 -27.91
CA LEU A 349 6.85 3.93 -29.10
C LEU A 349 7.74 4.51 -30.20
N LEU A 350 7.67 5.83 -30.43
CA LEU A 350 8.49 6.51 -31.44
C LEU A 350 9.98 6.46 -31.09
N GLU A 351 10.32 6.57 -29.81
CA GLU A 351 11.69 6.44 -29.32
C GLU A 351 12.22 5.01 -29.56
N LEU A 352 11.45 3.98 -29.18
CA LEU A 352 11.84 2.58 -29.43
C LEU A 352 11.89 2.24 -30.92
N ALA A 353 10.97 2.78 -31.71
CA ALA A 353 10.97 2.58 -33.15
C ALA A 353 12.19 3.23 -33.83
N ALA A 354 12.75 4.28 -33.25
CA ALA A 354 13.95 4.93 -33.76
C ALA A 354 15.24 4.12 -33.49
N GLU A 355 15.21 3.19 -32.52
CA GLU A 355 16.33 2.29 -32.21
C GLU A 355 16.41 1.09 -33.18
N ILE A 356 15.34 0.82 -33.93
CA ILE A 356 15.31 -0.28 -34.90
C ILE A 356 16.38 -0.09 -35.98
N GLU A 357 17.19 -1.13 -36.20
CA GLU A 357 18.24 -1.11 -37.21
C GLU A 357 17.67 -0.85 -38.62
N GLY A 358 18.15 0.22 -39.26
CA GLY A 358 17.72 0.62 -40.59
C GLY A 358 16.60 1.68 -40.63
N VAL A 359 16.08 2.14 -39.50
CA VAL A 359 15.16 3.29 -39.46
C VAL A 359 15.93 4.59 -39.68
N THR A 360 15.50 5.39 -40.65
CA THR A 360 16.07 6.72 -40.93
C THR A 360 15.10 7.86 -40.56
N SER A 361 13.81 7.59 -40.62
CA SER A 361 12.72 8.48 -40.24
C SER A 361 11.48 7.65 -39.92
N ILE A 362 10.56 8.21 -39.12
CA ILE A 362 9.33 7.54 -38.71
C ILE A 362 8.15 8.44 -39.09
N ASP A 363 7.22 7.90 -39.87
CA ASP A 363 5.93 8.51 -40.14
C ASP A 363 4.90 8.00 -39.13
N SER A 364 4.50 8.90 -38.22
CA SER A 364 3.48 8.65 -37.19
C SER A 364 2.12 9.26 -37.53
N SER A 365 1.94 9.80 -38.74
CA SER A 365 0.68 10.43 -39.17
C SER A 365 -0.51 9.45 -39.14
N GLY A 366 -0.23 8.15 -39.24
CA GLY A 366 -1.19 7.06 -39.13
C GLY A 366 -1.45 6.54 -37.70
N LEU A 367 -0.78 7.12 -36.69
CA LEU A 367 -0.87 6.70 -35.29
C LEU A 367 -1.76 7.66 -34.52
N GLU A 368 -3.00 7.25 -34.27
CA GLU A 368 -4.00 8.09 -33.59
C GLU A 368 -3.95 7.89 -32.07
N VAL A 369 -3.96 9.00 -31.31
CA VAL A 369 -4.05 8.98 -29.84
C VAL A 369 -5.51 9.11 -29.43
N ILE A 370 -6.08 8.03 -28.89
CA ILE A 370 -7.46 7.99 -28.39
C ILE A 370 -7.40 7.90 -26.87
N LEU A 371 -7.69 9.00 -26.19
CA LEU A 371 -7.60 9.05 -24.74
C LEU A 371 -8.70 8.19 -24.09
N PRO A 372 -8.44 7.56 -22.93
CA PRO A 372 -9.47 6.84 -22.20
C PRO A 372 -10.51 7.84 -21.65
N GLU A 373 -11.77 7.43 -21.51
CA GLU A 373 -12.82 8.27 -20.89
C GLU A 373 -12.52 8.58 -19.41
N THR A 374 -11.86 7.63 -18.74
CA THR A 374 -11.50 7.74 -17.33
C THR A 374 -10.08 7.28 -17.08
N TYR A 375 -9.40 7.91 -16.12
CA TYR A 375 -8.04 7.63 -15.73
C TYR A 375 -7.93 7.40 -14.23
N THR A 376 -7.31 6.29 -13.82
CA THR A 376 -7.08 5.99 -12.40
C THR A 376 -5.73 6.52 -11.95
N VAL A 377 -5.74 7.42 -10.97
CA VAL A 377 -4.54 8.03 -10.37
C VAL A 377 -3.64 6.96 -9.75
N ARG A 378 -2.35 6.99 -10.09
CA ARG A 378 -1.31 6.12 -9.50
C ARG A 378 -0.57 6.83 -8.36
N GLU A 379 0.22 6.08 -7.62
CA GLU A 379 1.02 6.59 -6.50
C GLU A 379 2.01 7.67 -6.97
N GLY A 380 2.08 8.78 -6.21
CA GLY A 380 2.97 9.90 -6.50
C GLY A 380 2.60 10.77 -7.71
N GLU A 381 1.48 10.49 -8.39
CA GLU A 381 1.04 11.30 -9.53
C GLU A 381 0.30 12.58 -9.08
N ASN A 382 0.49 13.66 -9.83
CA ASN A 382 -0.28 14.89 -9.69
C ASN A 382 -1.00 15.19 -11.01
N LEU A 383 -1.95 16.15 -11.01
CA LEU A 383 -2.74 16.48 -12.21
C LEU A 383 -1.86 16.90 -13.40
N ARG A 384 -0.72 17.54 -13.15
CA ARG A 384 0.24 17.95 -14.19
C ARG A 384 0.95 16.76 -14.82
N HIS A 385 1.39 15.80 -14.02
CA HIS A 385 1.97 14.55 -14.50
C HIS A 385 0.96 13.74 -15.31
N ILE A 386 -0.29 13.68 -14.86
CA ILE A 386 -1.37 12.99 -15.57
C ILE A 386 -1.66 13.69 -16.90
N ALA A 387 -1.74 15.02 -16.91
CA ALA A 387 -1.93 15.81 -18.13
C ALA A 387 -0.79 15.64 -19.13
N LEU A 388 0.46 15.65 -18.66
CA LEU A 388 1.62 15.34 -19.51
C LEU A 388 1.52 13.96 -20.13
N ARG A 389 1.09 12.97 -19.34
CA ARG A 389 1.04 11.58 -19.82
C ARG A 389 -0.04 11.38 -20.87
N LEU A 390 -1.24 11.94 -20.62
CA LEU A 390 -2.38 11.84 -21.51
C LEU A 390 -2.21 12.72 -22.74
N TYR A 391 -2.03 14.03 -22.55
CA TYR A 391 -2.06 15.03 -23.62
C TYR A 391 -0.68 15.43 -24.16
N GLY A 392 0.41 15.02 -23.52
CA GLY A 392 1.75 15.52 -23.85
C GLY A 392 2.03 16.94 -23.32
N ASP A 393 1.07 17.57 -22.64
CA ASP A 393 1.18 18.94 -22.13
C ASP A 393 0.76 19.01 -20.65
N GLN A 394 1.70 19.44 -19.81
CA GLN A 394 1.47 19.62 -18.38
C GLN A 394 0.48 20.74 -18.07
N ASP A 395 0.41 21.79 -18.89
CA ASP A 395 -0.41 22.97 -18.63
C ASP A 395 -1.91 22.70 -18.78
N ARG A 396 -2.26 21.59 -19.41
CA ARG A 396 -3.62 21.09 -19.58
C ARG A 396 -4.21 20.40 -18.35
N TRP A 397 -3.49 20.41 -17.23
CA TRP A 397 -3.97 19.91 -15.95
C TRP A 397 -5.27 20.59 -15.49
N THR A 398 -5.50 21.85 -15.88
CA THR A 398 -6.73 22.60 -15.56
C THR A 398 -7.97 21.97 -16.17
N GLU A 399 -7.87 21.41 -17.38
CA GLU A 399 -9.00 20.75 -18.04
C GLU A 399 -9.43 19.50 -17.27
N ILE A 400 -8.45 18.72 -16.80
CA ILE A 400 -8.69 17.55 -15.94
C ILE A 400 -9.28 18.01 -14.60
N TYR A 401 -8.73 19.06 -14.00
CA TYR A 401 -9.24 19.61 -12.74
C TYR A 401 -10.70 20.06 -12.87
N ASP A 402 -11.02 20.85 -13.89
CA ASP A 402 -12.34 21.43 -14.09
C ASP A 402 -13.40 20.34 -14.33
N ALA A 403 -13.06 19.30 -15.10
CA ALA A 403 -13.93 18.14 -15.31
C ALA A 403 -14.17 17.32 -14.04
N ASN A 404 -13.25 17.38 -13.07
CA ASN A 404 -13.28 16.58 -11.84
C ASN A 404 -13.38 17.43 -10.57
N ARG A 405 -13.79 18.70 -10.69
CA ARG A 405 -13.79 19.65 -9.58
C ARG A 405 -14.67 19.19 -8.41
N ASP A 406 -15.75 18.48 -8.72
CA ASP A 406 -16.65 17.87 -7.73
C ASP A 406 -16.01 16.70 -6.97
N LEU A 407 -14.99 16.05 -7.55
CA LEU A 407 -14.25 14.92 -6.96
C LEU A 407 -12.98 15.37 -6.21
N VAL A 408 -12.21 16.28 -6.80
CA VAL A 408 -10.92 16.75 -6.28
C VAL A 408 -11.10 17.83 -5.20
N GLY A 409 -12.20 18.60 -5.26
CA GLY A 409 -12.50 19.68 -4.33
C GLY A 409 -11.71 20.97 -4.62
N ASP A 410 -11.57 21.82 -3.61
CA ASP A 410 -10.96 23.16 -3.76
C ASP A 410 -9.43 23.13 -3.93
N ASP A 411 -8.75 22.04 -3.55
CA ASP A 411 -7.31 21.88 -3.69
C ASP A 411 -6.97 20.91 -4.84
N PRO A 412 -6.43 21.40 -5.97
CA PRO A 412 -6.05 20.57 -7.12
C PRO A 412 -4.96 19.54 -6.82
N ASN A 413 -4.21 19.69 -5.73
CA ASN A 413 -3.16 18.74 -5.35
C ASN A 413 -3.69 17.61 -4.47
N ASN A 414 -4.96 17.65 -4.07
CA ASN A 414 -5.58 16.64 -3.24
C ASN A 414 -6.07 15.44 -4.08
N LEU A 415 -5.13 14.75 -4.73
CA LEU A 415 -5.39 13.50 -5.43
C LEU A 415 -5.02 12.32 -4.54
N TRP A 416 -5.87 11.29 -4.50
CA TRP A 416 -5.55 10.03 -3.84
C TRP A 416 -5.39 8.91 -4.85
N VAL A 417 -4.53 7.94 -4.53
CA VAL A 417 -4.29 6.75 -5.36
C VAL A 417 -5.60 5.98 -5.54
N GLY A 418 -5.87 5.54 -6.77
CA GLY A 418 -7.11 4.85 -7.12
C GLY A 418 -8.30 5.77 -7.42
N LEU A 419 -8.14 7.10 -7.34
CA LEU A 419 -9.16 8.04 -7.80
C LEU A 419 -9.35 7.91 -9.32
N SER A 420 -10.58 7.65 -9.76
CA SER A 420 -10.93 7.66 -11.18
C SER A 420 -11.33 9.07 -11.60
N LEU A 421 -10.52 9.67 -12.47
CA LEU A 421 -10.73 10.99 -13.05
C LEU A 421 -11.39 10.86 -14.41
N THR A 422 -12.41 11.67 -14.69
CA THR A 422 -12.97 11.85 -16.03
C THR A 422 -11.97 12.61 -16.88
N ILE A 423 -11.62 12.09 -18.05
CA ILE A 423 -10.66 12.73 -18.96
C ILE A 423 -11.42 13.37 -20.13
N PRO A 424 -11.37 14.71 -20.25
CA PRO A 424 -11.89 15.41 -21.41
C PRO A 424 -11.27 14.87 -22.71
N GLN A 425 -12.13 14.42 -23.63
CA GLN A 425 -11.69 14.05 -24.97
C GLN A 425 -11.56 15.31 -25.80
N GLU A 426 -10.42 15.48 -26.47
CA GLU A 426 -10.37 16.43 -27.58
C GLU A 426 -11.23 15.86 -28.70
N VAL A 427 -12.32 16.56 -29.02
CA VAL A 427 -13.03 16.29 -30.27
C VAL A 427 -12.09 16.74 -31.38
N ASN A 428 -11.29 15.81 -31.90
CA ASN A 428 -10.44 16.03 -33.07
C ASN A 428 -11.33 16.48 -34.24
N SER A 429 -11.40 17.79 -34.43
CA SER A 429 -12.17 18.46 -35.48
C SER A 429 -11.48 18.39 -36.84
N GLN A 430 -10.75 17.30 -37.10
CA GLN A 430 -10.08 17.04 -38.39
C GLN A 430 -10.89 16.11 -39.30
N GLY A 431 -12.08 15.67 -38.89
CA GLY A 431 -13.02 14.90 -39.73
C GLY A 431 -14.04 15.74 -40.52
N GLU A 432 -14.18 17.04 -40.26
CA GLU A 432 -15.29 17.87 -40.77
C GLU A 432 -14.84 19.00 -41.70
N GLN A 433 -13.93 18.70 -42.63
CA GLN A 433 -13.65 19.54 -43.81
C GLN A 433 -13.74 18.76 -45.14
N THR A 434 -14.53 17.69 -45.19
CA THR A 434 -14.93 17.07 -46.47
C THR A 434 -16.46 16.95 -46.55
N GLN A 435 -17.14 18.10 -46.51
CA GLN A 435 -18.49 18.31 -47.07
C GLN A 435 -18.92 19.77 -46.87
N GLN A 436 -18.42 20.66 -47.72
CA GLN A 436 -19.19 21.80 -48.23
C GLN A 436 -18.52 22.44 -49.45
#